data_AF-A0A6A6A5A2-F1
#
_entry.id   AF-A0A6A6A5A2-F1
#
_cell.length_a   1.000
_cell.length_b   1.000
_cell.length_c   1.000
_cell.angle_alpha   90.00
_cell.angle_beta   90.00
_cell.angle_gamma   90.00
#
_symmetry.space_group_name_H-M   'P 1'
#
loop_
_entity.id
_entity.type
_entity.pdbx_description
1 polymer ?
#
loop_
_entity_poly.entity_id
_entity_poly.type
_entity_poly.pdbx_seq_one_letter_code
_entity_poly.pdbx_strand_id
1 'polypeptide(L)'
;MSSCFLKALANVKKGTITQQEYISCLVSHFRGVRHSDDSVPSIRKPLTSFEPWAASLRELALATNYKPLEDTSEYEQLFITCLEGQLDEFKSALQTLRSRSSQPDLLQPAACLAAQKQHLEILRYCLEEGALFDVYLTRASQMGARGNTTILEFLLAKNWADIQRSPEAMEEQIKHFGDDSMEAEWLRTHAGKGAIVENPLSPSKAKAKVNKNGKSQGKGSSKGNGDPNQGHTPEQIQRWFGDVPW
;
A
#
# COMPACT_ATOMS: atom_id res chain seq x y z
N MET A 1 11.57 17.90 14.85
CA MET A 1 11.42 18.75 13.64
C MET A 1 10.50 18.02 12.69
N SER A 2 9.40 18.62 12.22
CA SER A 2 8.53 17.97 11.23
C SER A 2 9.01 18.34 9.82
N SER A 3 9.01 17.37 8.91
CA SER A 3 9.25 17.57 7.47
C SER A 3 8.12 16.91 6.70
N CYS A 4 7.74 17.47 5.55
CA CYS A 4 6.78 16.83 4.65
C CYS A 4 7.26 15.42 4.24
N PHE A 5 6.33 14.54 3.86
CA PHE A 5 6.62 13.12 3.58
C PHE A 5 7.77 12.95 2.57
N LEU A 6 7.78 13.72 1.46
CA LEU A 6 8.84 13.61 0.45
C LEU A 6 10.20 14.10 0.93
N LYS A 7 10.24 15.19 1.70
CA LYS A 7 11.49 15.71 2.24
C LYS A 7 12.09 14.74 3.24
N ALA A 8 11.25 14.16 4.10
CA ALA A 8 11.67 13.12 5.03
C ALA A 8 12.22 11.89 4.27
N LEU A 9 11.55 11.45 3.20
CA LEU A 9 12.01 10.35 2.35
C LEU A 9 13.36 10.68 1.67
N ALA A 10 13.50 11.87 1.10
CA ALA A 10 14.75 12.30 0.49
C ALA A 10 15.90 12.34 1.51
N ASN A 11 15.62 12.80 2.73
CA ASN A 11 16.61 12.90 3.79
C ASN A 11 17.07 11.52 4.29
N VAL A 12 16.16 10.55 4.47
CA VAL A 12 16.52 9.20 4.92
C VAL A 12 17.30 8.45 3.83
N LYS A 13 16.93 8.62 2.56
CA LYS A 13 17.69 8.04 1.43
C LYS A 13 19.11 8.61 1.30
N LYS A 14 19.30 9.89 1.65
CA LYS A 14 20.62 10.53 1.68
C LYS A 14 21.43 10.19 2.94
N GLY A 15 20.87 9.43 3.89
CA GLY A 15 21.50 9.15 5.17
C GLY A 15 21.64 10.36 6.10
N THR A 16 20.89 11.45 5.83
CA THR A 16 20.92 12.67 6.66
C THR A 16 20.04 12.58 7.89
N ILE A 17 19.10 11.64 7.90
CA ILE A 17 18.32 11.22 9.07
C ILE A 17 18.29 9.69 9.12
N THR A 18 18.16 9.14 10.31
CA THR A 18 17.96 7.71 10.57
C THR A 18 16.55 7.24 10.16
N GLN A 19 16.35 5.92 10.09
CA GLN A 19 15.00 5.35 9.89
C GLN A 19 14.04 5.71 11.02
N GLN A 20 14.54 5.77 12.26
CA GLN A 20 13.73 6.19 13.40
C GLN A 20 13.27 7.65 13.25
N GLU A 21 14.20 8.55 12.93
CA GLU A 21 13.85 9.96 12.67
C GLU A 21 12.91 10.13 11.47
N TYR A 22 13.03 9.26 10.45
CA TYR A 22 12.09 9.21 9.33
C TYR A 22 10.68 8.85 9.82
N ILE A 23 10.52 7.80 10.62
CA ILE A 23 9.25 7.40 11.24
C ILE A 23 8.69 8.57 12.07
N SER A 24 9.49 9.17 12.95
CA SER A 24 9.08 10.33 13.77
C SER A 24 8.60 11.50 12.90
N CYS A 25 9.27 11.78 11.77
CA CYS A 25 8.80 12.79 10.81
C CYS A 25 7.42 12.44 10.26
N LEU A 26 7.20 11.19 9.84
CA LEU A 26 5.93 10.78 9.24
C LEU A 26 4.77 10.86 10.24
N VAL A 27 4.94 10.27 11.42
CA VAL A 27 3.83 10.25 12.40
C VAL A 27 3.59 11.61 13.05
N SER A 28 4.55 12.55 13.01
CA SER A 28 4.31 13.92 13.49
C SER A 28 3.13 14.63 12.80
N HIS A 29 2.71 14.17 11.62
CA HIS A 29 1.51 14.69 10.95
C HIS A 29 0.22 14.40 11.76
N PHE A 30 0.19 13.37 12.60
CA PHE A 30 -0.92 13.13 13.52
C PHE A 30 -1.05 14.18 14.63
N ARG A 31 -0.07 15.08 14.78
CA ARG A 31 -0.16 16.26 15.64
C ARG A 31 -0.87 17.45 14.97
N GLY A 32 -1.45 17.23 13.79
CA GLY A 32 -2.08 18.28 13.00
C GLY A 32 -1.10 19.09 12.15
N VAL A 33 0.18 18.72 12.10
CA VAL A 33 1.15 19.35 11.19
C VAL A 33 0.77 19.00 9.75
N ARG A 34 0.66 20.02 8.90
CA ARG A 34 0.37 19.88 7.47
C ARG A 34 1.32 20.78 6.70
N HIS A 35 1.99 20.22 5.69
CA HIS A 35 2.74 21.01 4.73
C HIS A 35 1.91 21.16 3.46
N SER A 36 2.07 22.29 2.76
CA SER A 36 1.42 22.54 1.47
C SER A 36 1.68 21.39 0.48
N ASP A 37 2.90 20.86 0.52
CA ASP A 37 3.35 19.79 -0.35
C ASP A 37 2.57 18.50 -0.07
N ASP A 38 2.25 18.19 1.19
CA ASP A 38 1.58 16.94 1.55
C ASP A 38 0.23 16.77 0.86
N SER A 39 -0.42 17.84 0.41
CA SER A 39 -1.73 17.78 -0.25
C SER A 39 -1.64 17.66 -1.78
N VAL A 40 -0.45 17.74 -2.37
CA VAL A 40 -0.29 17.80 -3.83
C VAL A 40 -0.46 16.40 -4.44
N PRO A 41 -1.40 16.18 -5.38
CA PRO A 41 -1.65 14.86 -5.97
C PRO A 41 -0.42 14.21 -6.64
N SER A 42 0.50 15.02 -7.18
CA SER A 42 1.73 14.53 -7.82
C SER A 42 2.65 13.79 -6.85
N ILE A 43 2.52 14.00 -5.54
CA ILE A 43 3.31 13.31 -4.50
C ILE A 43 2.88 11.85 -4.32
N ARG A 44 1.63 11.51 -4.64
CA ARG A 44 1.10 10.15 -4.46
C ARG A 44 1.89 9.11 -5.23
N LYS A 45 2.26 9.40 -6.49
CA LYS A 45 2.97 8.44 -7.36
C LYS A 45 4.35 8.06 -6.78
N PRO A 46 5.28 9.00 -6.49
CA PRO A 46 6.57 8.67 -5.89
C PRO A 46 6.45 7.88 -4.58
N LEU A 47 5.58 8.32 -3.65
CA LEU A 47 5.41 7.60 -2.39
C LEU A 47 4.87 6.20 -2.59
N THR A 48 3.81 6.04 -3.38
CA THR A 48 3.22 4.70 -3.64
C THR A 48 4.24 3.77 -4.29
N SER A 49 5.06 4.27 -5.22
CA SER A 49 6.02 3.44 -5.95
C SER A 49 7.22 2.98 -5.12
N PHE A 50 7.68 3.80 -4.16
CA PHE A 50 8.93 3.57 -3.41
C PHE A 50 8.75 3.32 -1.91
N GLU A 51 7.72 3.88 -1.30
CA GLU A 51 7.42 3.75 0.13
C GLU A 51 5.90 3.62 0.34
N PRO A 52 5.28 2.53 -0.15
CA PRO A 52 3.84 2.32 -0.07
C PRO A 52 3.28 2.42 1.35
N TRP A 53 4.05 2.02 2.37
CA TRP A 53 3.63 2.19 3.77
C TRP A 53 3.53 3.67 4.18
N ALA A 54 4.47 4.51 3.75
CA ALA A 54 4.45 5.95 4.00
C ALA A 54 3.30 6.62 3.22
N ALA A 55 2.98 6.12 2.02
CA ALA A 55 1.82 6.56 1.25
C ALA A 55 0.51 6.23 1.98
N SER A 56 0.38 5.00 2.49
CA SER A 56 -0.77 4.55 3.29
C SER A 56 -0.92 5.40 4.56
N LEU A 57 0.17 5.62 5.29
CA LEU A 57 0.19 6.46 6.49
C LEU A 57 -0.19 7.91 6.19
N ARG A 58 0.28 8.46 5.07
CA ARG A 58 -0.08 9.81 4.62
C ARG A 58 -1.57 9.92 4.34
N GLU A 59 -2.16 9.00 3.57
CA GLU A 59 -3.60 9.03 3.31
C GLU A 59 -4.40 8.95 4.62
N LEU A 60 -3.99 8.08 5.55
CA LEU A 60 -4.63 8.02 6.86
C LEU A 60 -4.54 9.36 7.59
N ALA A 61 -3.34 9.95 7.68
CA ALA A 61 -3.10 11.22 8.37
C ALA A 61 -3.85 12.40 7.74
N LEU A 62 -4.15 12.36 6.44
CA LEU A 62 -4.84 13.42 5.70
C LEU A 62 -6.37 13.21 5.59
N ALA A 63 -6.84 11.96 5.56
CA ALA A 63 -8.24 11.63 5.29
C ALA A 63 -9.10 11.54 6.55
N THR A 64 -8.50 11.34 7.73
CA THR A 64 -9.27 11.14 8.96
C THR A 64 -9.44 12.43 9.75
N ASN A 65 -10.67 12.66 10.21
CA ASN A 65 -11.01 13.72 11.17
C ASN A 65 -10.72 13.25 12.60
N TYR A 66 -9.45 12.96 12.90
CA TYR A 66 -9.01 12.71 14.28
C TYR A 66 -8.76 14.04 14.99
N LYS A 67 -8.84 14.01 16.33
CA LYS A 67 -8.33 15.11 17.15
C LYS A 67 -6.80 15.07 17.09
N PRO A 68 -6.12 16.16 16.68
CA PRO A 68 -4.66 16.22 16.68
C PRO A 68 -4.07 15.74 18.01
N LEU A 69 -3.06 14.90 17.89
CA LEU A 69 -2.33 14.34 19.02
C LEU A 69 -1.38 15.35 19.64
N GLU A 70 -1.28 15.36 20.96
CA GLU A 70 -0.25 16.13 21.66
C GLU A 70 1.13 15.46 21.50
N ASP A 71 1.14 14.13 21.56
CA ASP A 71 2.31 13.25 21.48
C ASP A 71 2.08 12.10 20.50
N THR A 72 3.12 11.74 19.74
CA THR A 72 3.13 10.66 18.74
C THR A 72 4.06 9.51 19.12
N SER A 73 4.69 9.55 20.30
CA SER A 73 5.69 8.56 20.73
C SER A 73 5.18 7.11 20.64
N GLU A 74 3.91 6.86 20.93
CA GLU A 74 3.32 5.51 20.81
C GLU A 74 3.13 5.06 19.35
N TYR A 75 2.86 6.00 18.45
CA TYR A 75 2.77 5.71 17.01
C TYR A 75 4.17 5.41 16.48
N GLU A 76 5.17 6.19 16.91
CA GLU A 76 6.58 5.94 16.61
C GLU A 76 6.97 4.53 17.08
N GLN A 77 6.67 4.19 18.33
CA GLN A 77 6.97 2.88 18.89
C GLN A 77 6.31 1.74 18.10
N LEU A 78 5.04 1.88 17.72
CA LEU A 78 4.34 0.86 16.90
C LEU A 78 5.09 0.59 15.58
N PHE A 79 5.51 1.64 14.87
CA PHE A 79 6.20 1.47 13.59
C PHE A 79 7.66 1.03 13.76
N ILE A 80 8.32 1.39 14.87
CA ILE A 80 9.66 0.88 15.20
C ILE A 80 9.61 -0.62 15.48
N THR A 81 8.69 -1.10 16.32
CA THR A 81 8.56 -2.55 16.60
C THR A 81 8.16 -3.32 15.34
N CYS A 82 7.32 -2.72 14.50
CA CYS A 82 7.01 -3.26 13.17
C CYS A 82 8.24 -3.30 12.25
N LEU A 83 9.06 -2.26 12.22
CA LEU A 83 10.28 -2.18 11.42
C LEU A 83 11.31 -3.23 11.86
N GLU A 84 11.38 -3.49 13.16
CA GLU A 84 12.31 -4.44 13.79
C GLU A 84 11.82 -5.89 13.76
N GLY A 85 10.56 -6.14 13.37
CA GLY A 85 9.99 -7.49 13.30
C GLY A 85 9.59 -8.06 14.67
N GLN A 86 9.41 -7.21 15.67
CA GLN A 86 9.07 -7.56 17.05
C GLN A 86 7.54 -7.78 17.19
N LEU A 87 7.08 -9.00 16.91
CA LEU A 87 5.65 -9.32 16.83
C LEU A 87 4.88 -9.07 18.14
N ASP A 88 5.41 -9.47 19.28
CA ASP A 88 4.69 -9.41 20.55
C ASP A 88 4.59 -7.95 21.05
N GLU A 89 5.67 -7.19 20.90
CA GLU A 89 5.72 -5.75 21.16
C GLU A 89 4.81 -4.98 20.19
N PHE A 90 4.79 -5.36 18.91
CA PHE A 90 3.86 -4.81 17.92
C PHE A 90 2.40 -5.03 18.32
N LYS A 91 2.03 -6.26 18.68
CA LYS A 91 0.68 -6.59 19.15
C LYS A 91 0.29 -5.77 20.37
N SER A 92 1.19 -5.70 21.36
CA SER A 92 0.97 -4.92 22.59
C SER A 92 0.76 -3.43 22.30
N ALA A 93 1.61 -2.85 21.45
CA ALA A 93 1.51 -1.45 21.05
C ALA A 93 0.19 -1.17 20.29
N LEU A 94 -0.18 -2.03 19.34
CA LEU A 94 -1.42 -1.86 18.56
C LEU A 94 -2.66 -1.94 19.44
N GLN A 95 -2.73 -2.92 20.35
CA GLN A 95 -3.87 -3.08 21.26
C GLN A 95 -3.98 -1.90 22.23
N THR A 96 -2.85 -1.39 22.73
CA THR A 96 -2.81 -0.20 23.57
C THR A 96 -3.39 1.01 22.82
N LEU A 97 -3.00 1.22 21.56
CA LEU A 97 -3.53 2.31 20.75
C LEU A 97 -5.02 2.15 20.45
N ARG A 98 -5.48 0.95 20.11
CA ARG A 98 -6.89 0.66 19.82
C ARG A 98 -7.81 0.79 21.03
N SER A 99 -7.29 0.61 22.24
CA SER A 99 -8.06 0.84 23.47
C SER A 99 -8.49 2.31 23.66
N ARG A 100 -7.89 3.25 22.92
CA ARG A 100 -8.19 4.68 22.98
C ARG A 100 -9.26 5.03 21.94
N SER A 101 -10.44 5.42 22.41
CA SER A 101 -11.48 5.94 21.53
C SER A 101 -11.01 7.20 20.78
N SER A 102 -11.39 7.36 19.51
CA SER A 102 -11.15 8.54 18.63
C SER A 102 -9.81 8.63 17.88
N GLN A 103 -8.97 7.60 17.91
CA GLN A 103 -7.71 7.56 17.17
C GLN A 103 -7.84 6.83 15.83
N PRO A 104 -7.07 7.24 14.80
CA PRO A 104 -7.01 6.52 13.52
C PRO A 104 -6.45 5.11 13.72
N ASP A 105 -7.02 4.12 13.02
CA ASP A 105 -6.51 2.75 13.04
C ASP A 105 -5.25 2.65 12.16
N LEU A 106 -4.12 2.32 12.79
CA LEU A 106 -2.80 2.22 12.15
C LEU A 106 -2.54 0.84 11.54
N LEU A 107 -3.53 -0.07 11.58
CA LEU A 107 -3.39 -1.43 11.05
C LEU A 107 -2.95 -1.47 9.59
N GLN A 108 -3.56 -0.66 8.71
CA GLN A 108 -3.30 -0.71 7.27
C GLN A 108 -1.88 -0.24 6.91
N PRO A 109 -1.38 0.92 7.42
CA PRO A 109 0.02 1.29 7.21
C PRO A 109 1.01 0.30 7.82
N ALA A 110 0.69 -0.30 8.98
CA ALA A 110 1.56 -1.30 9.61
C ALA A 110 1.67 -2.58 8.75
N ALA A 111 0.55 -3.05 8.18
CA ALA A 111 0.56 -4.16 7.23
C ALA A 111 1.48 -3.89 6.04
N CYS A 112 1.44 -2.66 5.50
CA CYS A 112 2.31 -2.24 4.40
C CYS A 112 3.79 -2.27 4.81
N LEU A 113 4.14 -1.75 5.99
CA LEU A 113 5.52 -1.76 6.47
C LEU A 113 6.03 -3.19 6.68
N ALA A 114 5.23 -4.04 7.32
CA ALA A 114 5.55 -5.44 7.56
C ALA A 114 5.78 -6.20 6.24
N ALA A 115 4.90 -6.00 5.25
CA ALA A 115 5.05 -6.58 3.92
C ALA A 115 6.36 -6.13 3.25
N GLN A 116 6.61 -4.82 3.19
CA GLN A 116 7.81 -4.25 2.56
C GLN A 116 9.11 -4.70 3.26
N LYS A 117 9.07 -4.94 4.57
CA LYS A 117 10.22 -5.38 5.37
C LYS A 117 10.33 -6.89 5.54
N GLN A 118 9.47 -7.64 4.88
CA GLN A 118 9.45 -9.10 4.90
C GLN A 118 9.15 -9.72 6.27
N HIS A 119 8.49 -8.97 7.16
CA HIS A 119 8.07 -9.42 8.49
C HIS A 119 6.76 -10.19 8.41
N LEU A 120 6.85 -11.42 7.90
CA LEU A 120 5.70 -12.25 7.54
C LEU A 120 4.69 -12.45 8.67
N GLU A 121 5.15 -12.68 9.90
CA GLU A 121 4.25 -12.93 11.03
C GLU A 121 3.47 -11.68 11.47
N ILE A 122 4.07 -10.48 11.33
CA ILE A 122 3.36 -9.22 11.55
C ILE A 122 2.35 -8.99 10.42
N LEU A 123 2.73 -9.25 9.17
CA LEU A 123 1.81 -9.15 8.02
C LEU A 123 0.62 -10.09 8.17
N ARG A 124 0.86 -11.35 8.55
CA ARG A 124 -0.18 -12.35 8.83
C ARG A 124 -1.14 -11.84 9.89
N TYR A 125 -0.61 -11.40 11.02
CA TYR A 125 -1.41 -10.84 12.10
C TYR A 125 -2.25 -9.64 11.62
N CYS A 126 -1.66 -8.71 10.86
CA CYS A 126 -2.40 -7.56 10.36
C CYS A 126 -3.57 -7.94 9.44
N LEU A 127 -3.38 -8.92 8.55
CA LEU A 127 -4.44 -9.43 7.67
C LEU A 127 -5.55 -10.15 8.45
N GLU A 128 -5.19 -10.90 9.51
CA GLU A 128 -6.16 -11.55 10.40
C GLU A 128 -6.98 -10.53 11.22
N GLU A 129 -6.38 -9.40 11.57
CA GLU A 129 -7.02 -8.26 12.23
C GLU A 129 -7.80 -7.35 11.28
N GLY A 130 -7.88 -7.70 9.99
CA GLY A 130 -8.73 -7.03 9.01
C GLY A 130 -8.04 -6.05 8.06
N ALA A 131 -6.70 -6.02 7.98
CA ALA A 131 -6.01 -5.30 6.90
C ALA A 131 -6.40 -5.90 5.55
N LEU A 132 -6.55 -5.04 4.54
CA LEU A 132 -7.01 -5.45 3.20
C LEU A 132 -5.92 -5.20 2.16
N PHE A 133 -5.89 -6.04 1.13
CA PHE A 133 -5.05 -5.79 -0.05
C PHE A 133 -5.61 -4.62 -0.86
N ASP A 134 -5.27 -3.41 -0.46
CA ASP A 134 -5.46 -2.20 -1.26
C ASP A 134 -4.25 -1.95 -2.18
N VAL A 135 -4.24 -0.80 -2.86
CA VAL A 135 -3.14 -0.41 -3.74
C VAL A 135 -1.79 -0.31 -3.01
N TYR A 136 -1.78 0.09 -1.73
CA TYR A 136 -0.57 0.27 -0.96
C TYR A 136 -0.03 -1.06 -0.47
N LEU A 137 -0.87 -1.89 0.14
CA LEU A 137 -0.46 -3.20 0.63
C LEU A 137 -0.06 -4.11 -0.52
N THR A 138 -0.79 -4.10 -1.64
CA THR A 138 -0.39 -4.86 -2.83
C THR A 138 1.00 -4.45 -3.30
N ARG A 139 1.28 -3.14 -3.37
CA ARG A 139 2.60 -2.64 -3.78
C ARG A 139 3.69 -2.97 -2.76
N ALA A 140 3.40 -2.87 -1.47
CA ALA A 140 4.33 -3.25 -0.40
C ALA A 140 4.66 -4.74 -0.45
N SER A 141 3.65 -5.59 -0.68
CA SER A 141 3.80 -7.03 -0.86
C SER A 141 4.63 -7.38 -2.08
N GLN A 142 4.44 -6.70 -3.22
CA GLN A 142 5.31 -6.84 -4.39
C GLN A 142 6.77 -6.51 -4.06
N MET A 143 7.02 -5.42 -3.34
CA MET A 143 8.37 -5.04 -2.95
C MET A 143 9.00 -6.06 -1.99
N GLY A 144 8.24 -6.50 -0.98
CA GLY A 144 8.69 -7.49 -0.01
C GLY A 144 8.91 -8.88 -0.59
N ALA A 145 8.15 -9.27 -1.60
CA ALA A 145 8.25 -10.58 -2.23
C ALA A 145 9.51 -10.77 -3.10
N ARG A 146 10.20 -9.67 -3.46
CA ARG A 146 11.41 -9.77 -4.28
C ARG A 146 12.48 -10.60 -3.57
N GLY A 147 12.95 -11.66 -4.23
CA GLY A 147 13.94 -12.59 -3.69
C GLY A 147 13.40 -13.53 -2.60
N ASN A 148 12.10 -13.53 -2.29
CA ASN A 148 11.55 -14.24 -1.13
C ASN A 148 10.31 -15.09 -1.50
N THR A 149 10.53 -16.38 -1.74
CA THR A 149 9.45 -17.33 -2.07
C THR A 149 8.51 -17.60 -0.89
N THR A 150 8.97 -17.53 0.35
CA THR A 150 8.12 -17.72 1.54
C THR A 150 7.00 -16.67 1.59
N ILE A 151 7.32 -15.42 1.23
CA ILE A 151 6.31 -14.37 1.11
C ILE A 151 5.40 -14.62 -0.09
N LEU A 152 5.93 -15.01 -1.26
CA LEU A 152 5.09 -15.36 -2.41
C LEU A 152 4.12 -16.50 -2.09
N GLU A 153 4.56 -17.55 -1.42
CA GLU A 153 3.73 -18.66 -0.96
C GLU A 153 2.59 -18.17 -0.07
N PHE A 154 2.93 -17.36 0.93
CA PHE A 154 1.95 -16.78 1.84
C PHE A 154 0.94 -15.90 1.10
N LEU A 155 1.43 -14.98 0.27
CA LEU A 155 0.57 -14.09 -0.48
C LEU A 155 -0.36 -14.92 -1.39
N LEU A 156 0.13 -16.01 -2.01
CA LEU A 156 -0.64 -16.84 -2.95
C LEU A 156 -1.81 -17.46 -2.21
N ALA A 157 -1.55 -18.01 -1.03
CA ALA A 157 -2.57 -18.56 -0.14
C ALA A 157 -3.62 -17.52 0.29
N LYS A 158 -3.29 -16.22 0.26
CA LYS A 158 -4.22 -15.12 0.57
C LYS A 158 -4.91 -14.54 -0.67
N ASN A 159 -4.70 -15.11 -1.87
CA ASN A 159 -5.22 -14.60 -3.14
C ASN A 159 -4.92 -13.10 -3.33
N TRP A 160 -3.67 -12.70 -3.05
CA TRP A 160 -3.25 -11.30 -3.24
C TRP A 160 -3.49 -10.86 -4.69
N ALA A 161 -3.91 -9.61 -4.88
CA ALA A 161 -4.21 -9.08 -6.22
C ALA A 161 -5.11 -9.97 -7.09
N ASP A 162 -5.98 -10.78 -6.49
CA ASP A 162 -6.88 -11.71 -7.19
C ASP A 162 -6.19 -12.73 -8.13
N ILE A 163 -4.90 -13.03 -7.91
CA ILE A 163 -4.11 -13.88 -8.81
C ILE A 163 -4.62 -15.31 -8.96
N GLN A 164 -5.40 -15.83 -7.99
CA GLN A 164 -6.01 -17.16 -8.10
C GLN A 164 -7.33 -17.14 -8.86
N ARG A 165 -7.93 -15.96 -9.06
CA ARG A 165 -9.25 -15.79 -9.69
C ARG A 165 -9.17 -15.21 -11.10
N SER A 166 -8.05 -14.60 -11.45
CA SER A 166 -7.85 -13.87 -12.70
C SER A 166 -6.48 -14.19 -13.29
N PRO A 167 -6.40 -14.95 -14.40
CA PRO A 167 -5.17 -15.14 -15.14
C PRO A 167 -4.55 -13.80 -15.58
N GLU A 168 -5.37 -12.81 -15.90
CA GLU A 168 -4.92 -11.46 -16.24
C GLU A 168 -4.23 -10.80 -15.06
N ALA A 169 -4.77 -10.95 -13.84
CA ALA A 169 -4.14 -10.40 -12.65
C ALA A 169 -2.81 -11.09 -12.32
N MET A 170 -2.72 -12.40 -12.53
CA MET A 170 -1.45 -13.14 -12.44
C MET A 170 -0.41 -12.61 -13.45
N GLU A 171 -0.82 -12.40 -14.70
CA GLU A 171 0.05 -11.84 -15.75
C GLU A 171 0.51 -10.42 -15.41
N GLU A 172 -0.36 -9.58 -14.83
CA GLU A 172 0.02 -8.25 -14.33
C GLU A 172 1.08 -8.33 -13.23
N GLN A 173 1.00 -9.32 -12.32
CA GLN A 173 2.04 -9.53 -11.31
C GLN A 173 3.35 -10.01 -11.94
N ILE A 174 3.30 -10.95 -12.87
CA ILE A 174 4.48 -11.42 -13.63
C ILE A 174 5.19 -10.24 -14.30
N LYS A 175 4.43 -9.43 -15.05
CA LYS A 175 4.95 -8.23 -15.70
C LYS A 175 5.51 -7.21 -14.71
N HIS A 176 4.91 -7.10 -13.52
CA HIS A 176 5.41 -6.21 -12.47
C HIS A 176 6.80 -6.62 -11.97
N PHE A 177 7.01 -7.92 -11.73
CA PHE A 177 8.31 -8.43 -11.30
C PHE A 177 9.35 -8.43 -12.43
N GLY A 178 8.89 -8.61 -13.67
CA GLY A 178 9.71 -8.78 -14.86
C GLY A 178 9.67 -10.24 -15.33
N ASP A 179 9.50 -10.47 -16.63
CA ASP A 179 9.19 -11.81 -17.15
C ASP A 179 10.24 -12.87 -16.84
N ASP A 180 11.51 -12.45 -16.72
CA ASP A 180 12.66 -13.30 -16.43
C ASP A 180 13.02 -13.34 -14.94
N SER A 181 12.16 -12.79 -14.07
CA SER A 181 12.42 -12.79 -12.63
C SER A 181 12.11 -14.14 -11.99
N MET A 182 12.75 -14.40 -10.85
CA MET A 182 12.49 -15.59 -10.05
C MET A 182 11.04 -15.64 -9.57
N GLU A 183 10.45 -14.50 -9.21
CA GLU A 183 9.06 -14.40 -8.79
C GLU A 183 8.11 -14.73 -9.94
N ALA A 184 8.40 -14.27 -11.16
CA ALA A 184 7.62 -14.59 -12.35
C ALA A 184 7.65 -16.10 -12.66
N GLU A 185 8.84 -16.71 -12.66
CA GLU A 185 8.98 -18.16 -12.83
C GLU A 185 8.25 -18.94 -11.72
N TRP A 186 8.40 -18.50 -10.47
CA TRP A 186 7.75 -19.11 -9.32
C TRP A 186 6.22 -19.04 -9.46
N LEU A 187 5.67 -17.87 -9.82
CA LEU A 187 4.24 -17.67 -10.03
C LEU A 187 3.69 -18.57 -11.14
N ARG A 188 4.36 -18.66 -12.30
CA ARG A 188 3.96 -19.55 -13.40
C ARG A 188 3.90 -21.02 -12.95
N THR A 189 4.81 -21.42 -12.07
CA THR A 189 4.91 -22.80 -11.59
C THR A 189 3.85 -23.14 -10.54
N HIS A 190 3.48 -22.19 -9.68
CA HIS A 190 2.67 -22.46 -8.48
C HIS A 190 1.24 -21.91 -8.57
N ALA A 191 1.01 -20.75 -9.18
CA ALA A 191 -0.32 -20.17 -9.28
C ALA A 191 -1.21 -20.90 -10.30
N GLY A 192 -0.63 -21.42 -11.39
CA GLY A 192 -1.35 -22.15 -12.45
C GLY A 192 -1.83 -23.56 -12.07
N LYS A 193 -1.32 -24.15 -10.98
CA LYS A 193 -1.71 -25.51 -10.54
C LYS A 193 -2.93 -25.54 -9.60
N GLY A 194 -3.39 -24.37 -9.14
CA GLY A 194 -4.46 -24.25 -8.14
C GLY A 194 -5.87 -23.96 -8.67
N ALA A 195 -6.06 -23.80 -9.99
CA ALA A 195 -7.33 -23.36 -10.57
C ALA A 195 -8.45 -24.43 -10.66
N ILE A 196 -8.31 -25.57 -9.99
CA ILE A 196 -9.40 -26.56 -9.85
C ILE A 196 -9.57 -26.94 -8.38
N VAL A 197 -10.08 -26.02 -7.59
CA VAL A 197 -10.88 -26.38 -6.41
C VAL A 197 -12.23 -25.72 -6.60
N GLU A 198 -13.18 -26.51 -7.11
CA GLU A 198 -14.60 -26.12 -7.12
C GLU A 198 -15.01 -25.76 -5.69
N ASN A 199 -15.44 -24.52 -5.48
CA ASN A 199 -16.09 -24.13 -4.23
C ASN A 199 -17.60 -24.37 -4.37
N PRO A 200 -18.23 -25.25 -3.56
CA PRO A 200 -19.62 -25.65 -3.70
C PRO A 200 -20.56 -24.65 -3.02
N LEU A 201 -20.48 -23.36 -3.33
CA LEU A 201 -21.44 -22.36 -2.83
C LEU A 201 -21.67 -21.27 -3.87
N SER A 202 -22.59 -21.54 -4.80
CA SER A 202 -23.31 -20.51 -5.55
C SER A 202 -24.76 -20.93 -5.71
N PRO A 203 -25.73 -20.22 -5.10
CA PRO A 203 -27.13 -20.47 -5.36
C PRO A 203 -27.52 -19.97 -6.75
N SER A 204 -27.94 -20.93 -7.59
CA SER A 204 -29.00 -20.84 -8.61
C SER A 204 -29.19 -19.49 -9.32
N LYS A 205 -28.74 -19.44 -10.58
CA LYS A 205 -29.16 -18.46 -11.60
C LYS A 205 -30.68 -18.48 -11.79
N ALA A 206 -31.38 -17.50 -11.21
CA ALA A 206 -32.74 -17.16 -11.63
C ALA A 206 -32.67 -16.28 -12.90
N LYS A 207 -33.21 -16.80 -14.00
CA LYS A 207 -33.37 -16.11 -15.29
C LYS A 207 -34.37 -14.96 -15.13
N ALA A 208 -33.91 -13.71 -15.29
CA ALA A 208 -34.79 -12.56 -15.51
C ALA A 208 -34.72 -12.15 -17.00
N LYS A 209 -35.90 -12.13 -17.63
CA LYS A 209 -36.15 -11.80 -19.04
C LYS A 209 -35.81 -10.34 -19.34
N VAL A 210 -35.00 -10.12 -20.38
CA VAL A 210 -34.80 -8.82 -21.02
C VAL A 210 -35.99 -8.53 -21.93
N ASN A 211 -36.67 -7.39 -21.70
CA ASN A 211 -37.66 -6.83 -22.60
C ASN A 211 -37.06 -5.59 -23.29
N LYS A 212 -37.01 -5.61 -24.62
CA LYS A 212 -36.55 -4.48 -25.46
C LYS A 212 -37.72 -3.54 -25.71
N ASN A 213 -37.55 -2.24 -25.43
CA ASN A 213 -38.03 -1.14 -26.26
C ASN A 213 -37.68 0.22 -25.65
N GLY A 214 -37.30 1.18 -26.51
CA GLY A 214 -37.35 2.61 -26.18
C GLY A 214 -36.13 3.44 -26.57
N LYS A 215 -36.11 3.95 -27.81
CA LYS A 215 -35.28 5.09 -28.25
C LYS A 215 -35.65 6.35 -27.44
N SER A 216 -34.67 7.22 -27.14
CA SER A 216 -34.70 8.63 -27.54
C SER A 216 -33.37 9.34 -27.29
N GLN A 217 -33.12 10.35 -28.12
CA GLN A 217 -31.92 11.17 -28.23
C GLN A 217 -31.86 12.27 -27.17
N GLY A 218 -30.65 12.72 -26.84
CA GLY A 218 -30.42 13.98 -26.13
C GLY A 218 -28.95 14.41 -26.22
N LYS A 219 -28.66 15.40 -27.07
CA LYS A 219 -27.37 16.08 -27.19
C LYS A 219 -27.10 16.95 -25.95
N GLY A 220 -25.87 16.98 -25.47
CA GLY A 220 -25.39 17.94 -24.48
C GLY A 220 -23.86 18.03 -24.49
N SER A 221 -23.34 19.14 -25.00
CA SER A 221 -21.91 19.47 -25.08
C SER A 221 -21.27 19.66 -23.71
N SER A 222 -20.01 19.23 -23.54
CA SER A 222 -19.09 19.91 -22.63
C SER A 222 -17.64 19.82 -23.11
N LYS A 223 -16.99 20.98 -23.13
CA LYS A 223 -15.56 21.21 -23.43
C LYS A 223 -14.74 20.96 -22.16
N GLY A 224 -13.54 20.40 -22.31
CA GLY A 224 -12.48 20.49 -21.31
C GLY A 224 -11.65 19.22 -21.12
N ASN A 225 -10.94 18.77 -22.15
CA ASN A 225 -9.89 17.76 -21.99
C ASN A 225 -8.60 18.43 -21.49
N GLY A 226 -8.40 18.42 -20.17
CA GLY A 226 -7.07 18.46 -19.58
C GLY A 226 -6.59 17.03 -19.41
N ASP A 227 -5.57 16.64 -20.17
CA ASP A 227 -4.98 15.30 -20.15
C ASP A 227 -4.30 15.02 -18.80
N PRO A 228 -4.77 14.06 -17.98
CA PRO A 228 -4.18 13.76 -16.67
C PRO A 228 -2.91 12.89 -16.77
N ASN A 229 -2.38 12.66 -17.97
CA ASN A 229 -1.33 11.69 -18.23
C ASN A 229 0.04 12.28 -18.56
N GLN A 230 0.32 13.52 -18.14
CA GLN A 230 1.70 14.01 -18.16
C GLN A 230 2.50 13.34 -17.03
N GLY A 231 3.19 12.26 -17.38
CA GLY A 231 4.25 11.68 -16.56
C GLY A 231 5.34 12.72 -16.27
N HIS A 232 6.03 12.55 -15.15
CA HIS A 232 7.14 13.42 -14.78
C HIS A 232 8.29 13.24 -15.76
N THR A 233 8.91 14.35 -16.15
CA THR A 233 10.08 14.30 -17.02
C THR A 233 11.27 13.71 -16.24
N PRO A 234 12.23 13.06 -16.92
CA PRO A 234 13.46 12.57 -16.29
C PRO A 234 14.17 13.63 -15.43
N GLU A 235 14.11 14.91 -15.83
CA GLU A 235 14.69 16.03 -15.09
C GLU A 235 13.96 16.32 -13.78
N GLN A 236 12.64 16.13 -13.72
CA GLN A 236 11.86 16.26 -12.48
C GLN A 236 12.18 15.14 -11.49
N ILE A 237 12.38 13.93 -12.00
CA ILE A 237 12.77 12.76 -11.22
C ILE A 237 14.21 12.94 -10.71
N GLN A 238 15.15 13.36 -11.57
CA GLN A 238 16.54 13.61 -11.20
C GLN A 238 16.69 14.78 -10.21
N ARG A 239 15.82 15.79 -10.28
CA ARG A 239 15.75 16.86 -9.28
C ARG A 239 15.34 16.36 -7.89
N TRP A 240 14.48 15.34 -7.82
CA TRP A 240 14.02 14.78 -6.54
C TRP A 240 14.97 13.76 -5.95
N PHE A 241 15.60 12.94 -6.79
CA PHE A 241 16.39 11.80 -6.34
C PHE A 241 17.91 11.99 -6.49
N GLY A 242 18.37 12.95 -7.30
CA GLY A 242 19.78 13.09 -7.64
C GLY A 242 20.29 11.93 -8.48
N ASP A 243 21.62 11.85 -8.68
CA ASP A 243 22.27 10.71 -9.32
C ASP A 243 22.33 9.53 -8.33
N VAL A 244 21.19 8.88 -8.10
CA VAL A 244 21.17 7.60 -7.37
C VAL A 244 21.56 6.52 -8.37
N PRO A 245 22.66 5.78 -8.16
CA PRO A 245 22.97 4.63 -9.00
C PRO A 245 21.90 3.56 -8.77
N TRP A 246 21.28 3.12 -9.86
CA TRP A 246 20.30 2.03 -9.91
C TRP A 246 21.01 0.68 -9.94
#